data_AF-A0A661PEE7-F1
#
_entry.id   AF-A0A661PEE7-F1
#
_cell.length_a   1.000
_cell.length_b   1.000
_cell.length_c   1.000
_cell.angle_alpha   90.00
_cell.angle_beta   90.00
_cell.angle_gamma   90.00
#
_symmetry.space_group_name_H-M   'P 1'
#
loop_
_entity.id
_entity.type
_entity.pdbx_description
1 polymer ?
#
loop_
_entity_poly.entity_id
_entity_poly.type
_entity_poly.pdbx_seq_one_letter_code
_entity_poly.pdbx_strand_id
1 'polypeptide(L)'
;MAQRDFGWFGLLLWLVSSAALSCGGDETTLVNTTSGSGGSGALGGTAGTGGAGAAGGSAGAGGTATVADIVINEIMVNPNAVFDDVGEWIELFNAGGTSADLEGWTLHDGGSNSHTIGSALVVAPGGYAVLARNGDAQANGGVAADYTYGDDFALVNGGDSVMLDDESAALVDSVAYGVAAPWPLNTPGISIELNDPALDNAEGANWSLAVLPYGDGDLGTPGGPNGGSLTGYTVDDGVLSWHQPAFSTSVHFAPLDSIEDRVLAQLSAAQTSIRLAFFNIRLPAVKTLLDQKVTAGLDVHVLLDHKQQAQSYNTMADELTQLGVPVTLIENTLATDATMHDKFAVIDGHRVMTGSANYSYTALNVSD
;
A
#
# COMPACT_ATOMS: atom_id res chain seq x y z
N MET A 1 -31.09 -27.43 36.18
CA MET A 1 -29.81 -27.81 35.54
C MET A 1 -29.69 -26.99 34.27
N ALA A 2 -28.70 -26.10 34.25
CA ALA A 2 -28.15 -25.28 33.15
C ALA A 2 -29.05 -24.90 31.95
N GLN A 3 -29.39 -23.62 31.96
CA GLN A 3 -29.62 -22.75 30.80
C GLN A 3 -28.37 -22.76 29.90
N ARG A 4 -28.54 -22.87 28.58
CA ARG A 4 -27.54 -22.43 27.60
C ARG A 4 -28.26 -21.63 26.53
N ASP A 5 -28.39 -20.35 26.80
CA ASP A 5 -28.72 -19.34 25.80
C ASP A 5 -27.54 -19.24 24.83
N PHE A 6 -27.80 -19.52 23.55
CA PHE A 6 -26.88 -19.23 22.46
C PHE A 6 -26.90 -17.72 22.24
N GLY A 7 -25.94 -17.04 22.87
CA GLY A 7 -25.60 -15.65 22.58
C GLY A 7 -25.07 -15.54 21.15
N TRP A 8 -25.60 -14.57 20.43
CA TRP A 8 -25.29 -14.23 19.05
C TRP A 8 -23.78 -14.11 18.80
N PHE A 9 -23.26 -14.96 17.91
CA PHE A 9 -21.97 -14.79 17.25
C PHE A 9 -22.20 -14.91 15.75
N GLY A 10 -21.84 -13.86 15.02
CA GLY A 10 -21.81 -13.85 13.56
C GLY A 10 -22.51 -12.62 12.99
N LEU A 11 -21.73 -11.67 12.49
CA LEU A 11 -22.08 -11.05 11.21
C LEU A 11 -20.82 -10.54 10.49
N LEU A 12 -20.67 -11.05 9.27
CA LEU A 12 -19.78 -10.66 8.18
C LEU A 12 -20.10 -9.23 7.71
N LEU A 13 -19.16 -8.48 7.11
CA LEU A 13 -19.19 -8.02 5.69
C LEU A 13 -18.12 -6.94 5.34
N TRP A 14 -17.70 -6.99 4.07
CA TRP A 14 -16.82 -6.11 3.25
C TRP A 14 -17.32 -4.67 3.00
N LEU A 15 -16.44 -3.74 2.53
CA LEU A 15 -16.65 -2.88 1.33
C LEU A 15 -15.55 -1.83 1.01
N VAL A 16 -15.48 -1.47 -0.29
CA VAL A 16 -14.73 -0.40 -0.97
C VAL A 16 -15.63 0.83 -1.23
N SER A 17 -15.01 2.02 -1.34
CA SER A 17 -15.41 3.25 -2.06
C SER A 17 -15.64 4.55 -1.25
N SER A 18 -15.39 5.66 -1.96
CA SER A 18 -15.08 7.06 -1.61
C SER A 18 -16.22 7.95 -1.07
N ALA A 19 -15.87 8.95 -0.25
CA ALA A 19 -16.62 10.21 -0.10
C ALA A 19 -15.66 11.41 0.01
N ALA A 20 -16.16 12.63 -0.19
CA ALA A 20 -15.39 13.87 -0.04
C ALA A 20 -15.64 14.50 1.35
N LEU A 21 -14.59 14.99 2.01
CA LEU A 21 -14.66 15.81 3.22
C LEU A 21 -14.60 17.30 2.84
N SER A 22 -15.53 18.15 3.33
CA SER A 22 -15.42 19.61 3.16
C SER A 22 -14.89 20.27 4.44
N CYS A 23 -13.88 21.13 4.32
CA CYS A 23 -13.32 21.90 5.42
C CYS A 23 -14.17 23.15 5.75
N GLY A 24 -14.44 23.35 7.05
CA GLY A 24 -14.97 24.59 7.63
C GLY A 24 -14.10 24.95 8.83
N GLY A 25 -13.68 26.21 8.94
CA GLY A 25 -12.49 26.61 9.70
C GLY A 25 -12.64 26.59 11.23
N ASP A 26 -11.80 25.78 11.87
CA ASP A 26 -10.87 26.06 12.99
C ASP A 26 -10.22 24.71 13.35
N GLU A 27 -8.90 24.58 13.15
CA GLU A 27 -8.17 23.30 13.00
C GLU A 27 -7.87 22.52 14.30
N THR A 28 -8.90 22.16 15.07
CA THR A 28 -8.75 21.16 16.15
C THR A 28 -9.87 20.12 16.18
N THR A 29 -10.95 20.34 15.44
CA THR A 29 -12.16 19.51 15.55
C THR A 29 -12.82 19.31 14.18
N LEU A 30 -12.95 18.06 13.75
CA LEU A 30 -13.68 17.72 12.52
C LEU A 30 -15.10 17.26 12.88
N VAL A 31 -16.10 17.82 12.18
CA VAL A 31 -17.53 17.51 12.38
C VAL A 31 -17.99 16.48 11.34
N ASN A 32 -18.47 15.33 11.79
CA ASN A 32 -19.11 14.32 10.91
C ASN A 32 -20.64 14.50 10.88
N THR A 33 -21.22 14.81 9.71
CA THR A 33 -22.63 15.20 9.54
C THR A 33 -23.49 14.21 8.72
N THR A 34 -23.08 12.96 8.51
CA THR A 34 -23.89 11.96 7.76
C THR A 34 -24.27 10.72 8.57
N SER A 35 -25.58 10.45 8.72
CA SER A 35 -26.10 9.22 9.33
C SER A 35 -26.00 8.05 8.34
N GLY A 36 -24.94 7.28 8.46
CA GLY A 36 -24.74 6.03 7.73
C GLY A 36 -23.65 5.21 8.41
N SER A 37 -23.98 3.97 8.78
CA SER A 37 -23.01 2.95 9.10
C SER A 37 -22.13 2.68 7.88
N GLY A 38 -20.82 2.91 8.00
CA GLY A 38 -19.85 2.63 6.95
C GLY A 38 -19.86 3.66 5.81
N GLY A 39 -18.71 4.30 5.57
CA GLY A 39 -18.56 5.23 4.45
C GLY A 39 -17.28 6.04 4.58
N SER A 40 -16.31 5.69 3.74
CA SER A 40 -14.99 6.30 3.55
C SER A 40 -15.09 7.77 3.15
N GLY A 41 -14.06 8.57 3.46
CA GLY A 41 -13.93 9.95 2.99
C GLY A 41 -12.46 10.31 2.71
N ALA A 42 -12.07 10.62 1.47
CA ALA A 42 -10.73 11.00 1.06
C ALA A 42 -10.62 12.50 0.73
N LEU A 43 -9.56 13.15 1.23
CA LEU A 43 -8.78 14.28 0.67
C LEU A 43 -7.42 14.19 1.40
N GLY A 44 -6.23 14.14 0.80
CA GLY A 44 -5.67 14.95 -0.28
C GLY A 44 -4.66 15.92 0.33
N GLY A 45 -3.36 15.67 0.17
CA GLY A 45 -2.32 16.70 0.40
C GLY A 45 -1.14 16.33 1.30
N THR A 46 -0.06 15.86 0.66
CA THR A 46 1.35 16.24 0.88
C THR A 46 2.00 15.95 2.24
N ALA A 47 2.78 14.88 2.23
CA ALA A 47 3.82 14.51 3.18
C ALA A 47 5.07 15.41 3.06
N GLY A 48 5.72 15.61 4.20
CA GLY A 48 7.08 16.15 4.35
C GLY A 48 7.91 15.22 5.24
N THR A 49 8.35 14.11 4.65
CA THR A 49 9.63 13.41 4.81
C THR A 49 10.28 13.17 6.18
N GLY A 50 10.55 11.88 6.42
CA GLY A 50 11.88 11.39 6.84
C GLY A 50 11.87 10.78 8.24
N GLY A 51 11.88 9.45 8.41
CA GLY A 51 12.95 8.55 7.94
C GLY A 51 14.17 8.71 8.86
N ALA A 52 14.87 7.69 9.35
CA ALA A 52 14.88 6.25 9.19
C ALA A 52 15.88 5.74 10.25
N GLY A 53 16.03 4.42 10.44
CA GLY A 53 17.28 3.92 11.02
C GLY A 53 17.29 2.52 11.61
N ALA A 54 17.39 1.54 10.72
CA ALA A 54 18.08 0.24 10.79
C ALA A 54 18.86 -0.17 12.06
N ALA A 55 18.94 -1.50 12.29
CA ALA A 55 20.24 -2.20 12.26
C ALA A 55 20.15 -3.74 12.42
N GLY A 56 21.02 -4.43 11.65
CA GLY A 56 21.63 -5.73 11.96
C GLY A 56 21.54 -6.70 10.78
N GLY A 57 22.60 -7.17 10.12
CA GLY A 57 24.05 -7.12 10.34
C GLY A 57 24.64 -8.45 9.88
N SER A 58 25.60 -8.43 8.95
CA SER A 58 26.62 -9.49 8.84
C SER A 58 27.98 -8.82 8.94
N ALA A 59 28.81 -9.35 9.83
CA ALA A 59 30.01 -8.69 10.32
C ALA A 59 31.08 -8.53 9.22
N GLY A 60 31.39 -7.28 8.89
CA GLY A 60 32.56 -6.90 8.11
C GLY A 60 32.61 -5.38 7.94
N ALA A 61 33.53 -4.73 8.63
CA ALA A 61 33.69 -3.28 8.61
C ALA A 61 34.05 -2.75 7.20
N GLY A 62 33.22 -1.85 6.67
CA GLY A 62 33.47 -1.07 5.46
C GLY A 62 32.17 -0.50 4.89
N GLY A 63 31.92 0.79 5.05
CA GLY A 63 30.73 1.44 4.49
C GLY A 63 30.73 1.41 2.97
N THR A 64 29.65 0.92 2.38
CA THR A 64 29.40 0.94 0.92
C THR A 64 28.08 1.67 0.66
N ALA A 65 28.12 2.71 -0.17
CA ALA A 65 26.94 3.40 -0.64
C ALA A 65 26.02 2.43 -1.39
N THR A 66 24.73 2.40 -1.07
CA THR A 66 23.71 1.61 -1.76
C THR A 66 23.40 2.27 -3.09
N VAL A 67 23.81 1.65 -4.20
CA VAL A 67 23.55 2.10 -5.58
C VAL A 67 22.06 1.97 -5.93
N ALA A 68 21.66 2.49 -7.10
CA ALA A 68 20.33 2.25 -7.65
C ALA A 68 20.17 0.78 -8.06
N ASP A 69 18.93 0.29 -8.03
CA ASP A 69 18.57 -1.09 -8.33
C ASP A 69 17.22 -1.07 -9.05
N ILE A 70 17.21 -1.25 -10.36
CA ILE A 70 16.02 -1.11 -11.20
C ILE A 70 15.46 -2.48 -11.53
N VAL A 71 14.18 -2.67 -11.26
CA VAL A 71 13.45 -3.93 -11.45
C VAL A 71 12.26 -3.71 -12.38
N ILE A 72 12.05 -4.64 -13.31
CA ILE A 72 10.84 -4.72 -14.14
C ILE A 72 9.71 -5.24 -13.25
N ASN A 73 8.74 -4.36 -12.96
CA ASN A 73 7.78 -4.52 -11.88
C ASN A 73 6.37 -4.89 -12.33
N GLU A 74 5.93 -4.39 -13.49
CA GLU A 74 4.59 -4.64 -14.02
C GLU A 74 4.61 -4.55 -15.56
N ILE A 75 3.79 -5.36 -16.23
CA ILE A 75 3.76 -5.46 -17.70
C ILE A 75 2.31 -5.58 -18.18
N MET A 76 1.85 -4.61 -18.97
CA MET A 76 0.61 -4.71 -19.73
C MET A 76 0.90 -5.21 -21.14
N VAL A 77 0.70 -6.52 -21.33
CA VAL A 77 0.97 -7.21 -22.60
C VAL A 77 -0.22 -7.14 -23.56
N ASN A 78 -1.44 -7.05 -23.03
CA ASN A 78 -2.66 -7.30 -23.79
C ASN A 78 -3.77 -6.32 -23.39
N PRO A 79 -3.63 -5.01 -23.65
CA PRO A 79 -4.67 -4.05 -23.33
C PRO A 79 -5.99 -4.45 -23.99
N ASN A 80 -7.12 -4.18 -23.32
CA ASN A 80 -8.46 -4.45 -23.89
C ASN A 80 -9.23 -3.15 -24.11
N ALA A 81 -8.91 -2.07 -23.38
CA ALA A 81 -9.47 -0.76 -23.62
C ALA A 81 -9.06 -0.18 -24.99
N VAL A 82 -7.85 -0.50 -25.44
CA VAL A 82 -7.26 -0.06 -26.73
C VAL A 82 -6.46 -1.20 -27.36
N PHE A 83 -5.97 -1.01 -28.59
CA PHE A 83 -5.14 -2.01 -29.27
C PHE A 83 -3.72 -2.09 -28.68
N ASP A 84 -3.11 -3.27 -28.78
CA ASP A 84 -1.73 -3.57 -28.36
C ASP A 84 -0.73 -2.51 -28.85
N ASP A 85 -0.81 -2.11 -30.12
CA ASP A 85 0.08 -1.12 -30.74
C ASP A 85 -0.04 0.30 -30.16
N VAL A 86 -0.95 0.51 -29.21
CA VAL A 86 -1.17 1.78 -28.50
C VAL A 86 -1.08 1.62 -26.98
N GLY A 87 -1.65 0.56 -26.40
CA GLY A 87 -1.88 0.42 -24.96
C GLY A 87 -0.87 -0.41 -24.18
N GLU A 88 0.15 -0.98 -24.82
CA GLU A 88 1.20 -1.71 -24.12
C GLU A 88 2.09 -0.77 -23.30
N TRP A 89 2.50 -1.25 -22.12
CA TRP A 89 3.43 -0.55 -21.25
C TRP A 89 4.17 -1.51 -20.31
N ILE A 90 5.31 -1.03 -19.82
CA ILE A 90 6.18 -1.70 -18.85
C ILE A 90 6.46 -0.70 -17.74
N GLU A 91 6.38 -1.15 -16.50
CA GLU A 91 6.75 -0.37 -15.33
C GLU A 91 8.07 -0.84 -14.74
N LEU A 92 8.93 0.11 -14.41
CA LEU A 92 10.17 -0.07 -13.69
C LEU A 92 10.04 0.46 -12.26
N PHE A 93 10.62 -0.24 -11.30
CA PHE A 93 10.69 0.17 -9.90
C PHE A 93 12.15 0.30 -9.46
N ASN A 94 12.48 1.33 -8.69
CA ASN A 94 13.81 1.47 -8.07
C ASN A 94 13.82 0.92 -6.65
N ALA A 95 14.31 -0.32 -6.48
CA ALA A 95 14.52 -0.96 -5.19
C ALA A 95 15.79 -0.46 -4.45
N GLY A 96 16.61 0.36 -5.11
CA GLY A 96 17.89 0.85 -4.62
C GLY A 96 17.77 2.05 -3.69
N GLY A 97 18.92 2.46 -3.15
CA GLY A 97 19.01 3.56 -2.17
C GLY A 97 19.29 4.95 -2.78
N THR A 98 19.53 5.02 -4.08
CA THR A 98 19.82 6.28 -4.81
C THR A 98 18.96 6.37 -6.08
N SER A 99 18.68 7.58 -6.53
CA SER A 99 18.02 7.80 -7.82
C SER A 99 18.84 7.20 -8.97
N ALA A 100 18.17 6.59 -9.94
CA ALA A 100 18.74 6.25 -11.25
C ALA A 100 18.17 7.19 -12.30
N ASP A 101 19.02 7.72 -13.16
CA ASP A 101 18.59 8.32 -14.42
C ASP A 101 18.81 7.29 -15.51
N LEU A 102 17.74 6.90 -16.20
CA LEU A 102 17.75 5.84 -17.20
C LEU A 102 18.09 6.36 -18.60
N GLU A 103 18.47 7.63 -18.76
CA GLU A 103 18.94 8.16 -20.04
C GLU A 103 20.14 7.34 -20.56
N GLY A 104 20.01 6.82 -21.78
CA GLY A 104 21.01 5.96 -22.43
C GLY A 104 20.86 4.47 -22.12
N TRP A 105 19.97 4.07 -21.21
CA TRP A 105 19.64 2.66 -20.98
C TRP A 105 18.82 2.11 -22.14
N THR A 106 18.90 0.80 -22.35
CA THR A 106 18.25 0.13 -23.49
C THR A 106 17.26 -0.91 -23.01
N LEU A 107 16.00 -0.75 -23.42
CA LEU A 107 14.95 -1.74 -23.33
C LEU A 107 14.99 -2.62 -24.58
N HIS A 108 15.08 -3.95 -24.44
CA HIS A 108 15.09 -4.83 -25.59
C HIS A 108 14.55 -6.24 -25.28
N ASP A 109 14.32 -7.03 -26.31
CA ASP A 109 13.90 -8.43 -26.21
C ASP A 109 15.05 -9.36 -26.66
N GLY A 110 14.78 -10.66 -26.67
CA GLY A 110 15.68 -11.66 -27.25
C GLY A 110 15.66 -11.68 -28.80
N GLY A 111 14.89 -10.80 -29.43
CA GLY A 111 14.64 -10.69 -30.86
C GLY A 111 15.31 -9.43 -31.46
N SER A 112 14.52 -8.65 -32.19
CA SER A 112 14.98 -7.43 -32.87
C SER A 112 14.44 -6.15 -32.27
N ASN A 113 13.57 -6.23 -31.26
CA ASN A 113 12.90 -5.08 -30.68
C ASN A 113 13.85 -4.46 -29.66
N SER A 114 14.14 -3.17 -29.81
CA SER A 114 15.12 -2.49 -28.99
C SER A 114 14.88 -0.98 -29.03
N HIS A 115 14.86 -0.36 -27.86
CA HIS A 115 14.65 1.06 -27.68
C HIS A 115 15.63 1.62 -26.65
N THR A 116 16.42 2.61 -27.03
CA THR A 116 17.31 3.35 -26.12
C THR A 116 16.57 4.58 -25.59
N ILE A 117 16.53 4.73 -24.27
CA ILE A 117 15.91 5.87 -23.60
C ILE A 117 16.72 7.13 -23.93
N GLY A 118 16.13 8.02 -24.74
CA GLY A 118 16.85 9.14 -25.36
C GLY A 118 16.86 10.44 -24.56
N SER A 119 16.24 10.46 -23.38
CA SER A 119 16.14 11.64 -22.52
C SER A 119 16.06 11.24 -21.05
N ALA A 120 16.47 12.14 -20.15
CA ALA A 120 16.36 11.98 -18.71
C ALA A 120 15.04 11.33 -18.26
N LEU A 121 15.17 10.22 -17.53
CA LEU A 121 14.08 9.48 -16.90
C LEU A 121 14.56 9.08 -15.51
N VAL A 122 14.30 9.95 -14.54
CA VAL A 122 14.83 9.79 -13.18
C VAL A 122 13.85 9.03 -12.30
N VAL A 123 14.25 7.85 -11.85
CA VAL A 123 13.51 7.04 -10.89
C VAL A 123 14.12 7.21 -9.51
N ALA A 124 13.42 7.91 -8.62
CA ALA A 124 13.85 8.07 -7.23
C ALA A 124 13.84 6.73 -6.46
N PRO A 125 14.56 6.59 -5.33
CA PRO A 125 14.44 5.40 -4.47
C PRO A 125 12.98 5.12 -4.10
N GLY A 126 12.52 3.90 -4.32
CA GLY A 126 11.13 3.49 -4.12
C GLY A 126 10.13 4.11 -5.11
N GLY A 127 10.63 4.76 -6.16
CA GLY A 127 9.83 5.34 -7.24
C GLY A 127 9.57 4.35 -8.37
N TYR A 128 8.62 4.72 -9.21
CA TYR A 128 8.19 3.95 -10.39
C TYR A 128 8.42 4.80 -11.65
N ALA A 129 8.61 4.13 -12.79
CA ALA A 129 8.59 4.75 -14.10
C ALA A 129 7.81 3.88 -15.08
N VAL A 130 6.80 4.46 -15.72
CA VAL A 130 5.97 3.80 -16.73
C VAL A 130 6.47 4.16 -18.12
N LEU A 131 6.97 3.17 -18.84
CA LEU A 131 7.38 3.26 -20.23
C LEU A 131 6.24 2.69 -21.09
N ALA A 132 5.67 3.48 -21.99
CA ALA A 132 4.50 3.08 -22.80
C ALA A 132 4.73 3.20 -24.30
N ARG A 133 3.95 2.48 -25.11
CA ARG A 133 3.92 2.66 -26.58
C ARG A 133 3.46 4.06 -26.99
N ASN A 134 2.45 4.59 -26.32
CA ASN A 134 1.90 5.91 -26.60
C ASN A 134 1.79 6.73 -25.30
N GLY A 135 2.34 7.95 -25.29
CA GLY A 135 2.30 8.86 -24.13
C GLY A 135 1.03 9.71 -24.02
N ASP A 136 0.11 9.67 -24.99
CA ASP A 136 -1.18 10.35 -24.88
C ASP A 136 -2.17 9.49 -24.09
N ALA A 137 -2.40 9.88 -22.83
CA ALA A 137 -3.32 9.22 -21.92
C ALA A 137 -4.76 9.09 -22.47
N GLN A 138 -5.19 9.96 -23.40
CA GLN A 138 -6.51 9.87 -24.02
C GLN A 138 -6.59 8.80 -25.13
N ALA A 139 -5.44 8.34 -25.63
CA ALA A 139 -5.35 7.38 -26.71
C ALA A 139 -4.85 6.00 -26.25
N ASN A 140 -4.09 5.93 -25.16
CA ASN A 140 -3.43 4.70 -24.66
C ASN A 140 -4.25 3.93 -23.62
N GLY A 141 -5.53 4.26 -23.43
CA GLY A 141 -6.39 3.63 -22.43
C GLY A 141 -6.26 4.22 -21.02
N GLY A 142 -5.71 5.44 -20.88
CA GLY A 142 -5.66 6.17 -19.62
C GLY A 142 -4.38 5.98 -18.81
N VAL A 143 -3.31 5.46 -19.40
CA VAL A 143 -2.00 5.28 -18.76
C VAL A 143 -1.27 6.62 -18.71
N ALA A 144 -0.83 7.02 -17.51
CA ALA A 144 0.07 8.15 -17.34
C ALA A 144 1.53 7.68 -17.54
N ALA A 145 2.02 7.80 -18.77
CA ALA A 145 3.39 7.38 -19.10
C ALA A 145 4.43 8.43 -18.70
N ASP A 146 5.53 7.99 -18.09
CA ASP A 146 6.69 8.83 -17.81
C ASP A 146 7.62 8.93 -19.03
N TYR A 147 7.60 7.91 -19.89
CA TYR A 147 8.40 7.85 -21.10
C TYR A 147 7.69 7.05 -22.20
N THR A 148 7.97 7.36 -23.47
CA THR A 148 7.33 6.73 -24.62
C THR A 148 8.35 6.08 -25.53
N TYR A 149 8.24 4.77 -25.75
CA TYR A 149 9.14 4.02 -26.63
C TYR A 149 8.60 3.81 -28.06
N GLY A 150 7.34 4.16 -28.32
CA GLY A 150 6.75 4.09 -29.66
C GLY A 150 6.73 2.68 -30.25
N ASP A 151 7.01 2.58 -31.55
CA ASP A 151 6.99 1.31 -32.28
C ASP A 151 8.31 0.51 -32.18
N ASP A 152 9.33 1.05 -31.50
CA ASP A 152 10.66 0.42 -31.39
C ASP A 152 10.64 -0.86 -30.53
N PHE A 153 9.66 -0.95 -29.63
CA PHE A 153 9.44 -2.10 -28.76
C PHE A 153 7.97 -2.55 -28.81
N ALA A 154 7.72 -3.85 -28.68
CA ALA A 154 6.38 -4.44 -28.74
C ALA A 154 6.36 -5.67 -27.85
N LEU A 155 5.27 -5.88 -27.11
CA LEU A 155 5.11 -7.03 -26.24
C LEU A 155 4.35 -8.14 -26.96
N VAL A 156 4.93 -9.34 -27.05
CA VAL A 156 4.21 -10.45 -27.68
C VAL A 156 3.21 -11.09 -26.72
N ASN A 157 1.94 -11.05 -27.10
CA ASN A 157 0.81 -11.69 -26.41
C ASN A 157 1.01 -13.19 -26.09
N GLY A 158 1.81 -13.90 -26.89
CA GLY A 158 2.14 -15.32 -26.73
C GLY A 158 3.26 -15.63 -25.71
N GLY A 159 3.81 -14.62 -25.05
CA GLY A 159 5.01 -14.70 -24.24
C GLY A 159 6.19 -14.06 -24.96
N ASP A 160 7.02 -13.35 -24.20
CA ASP A 160 8.16 -12.58 -24.70
C ASP A 160 9.20 -12.39 -23.60
N SER A 161 10.28 -11.69 -23.92
CA SER A 161 11.28 -11.24 -22.96
C SER A 161 11.40 -9.72 -22.95
N VAL A 162 11.48 -9.15 -21.75
CA VAL A 162 11.83 -7.76 -21.54
C VAL A 162 13.17 -7.74 -20.82
N MET A 163 14.16 -7.07 -21.39
CA MET A 163 15.51 -6.95 -20.87
C MET A 163 15.88 -5.47 -20.79
N LEU A 164 16.61 -5.11 -19.74
CA LEU A 164 17.06 -3.76 -19.48
C LEU A 164 18.57 -3.75 -19.29
N ASP A 165 19.26 -3.09 -20.22
CA ASP A 165 20.70 -2.86 -20.16
C ASP A 165 20.98 -1.41 -19.74
N ASP A 166 22.00 -1.20 -18.91
CA ASP A 166 22.50 0.14 -18.56
C ASP A 166 23.23 0.83 -19.73
N GLU A 167 23.70 2.06 -19.52
CA GLU A 167 24.41 2.82 -20.55
C GLU A 167 25.74 2.19 -21.00
N SER A 168 26.25 1.21 -20.24
CA SER A 168 27.46 0.44 -20.56
C SER A 168 27.17 -0.88 -21.28
N ALA A 169 25.90 -1.14 -21.62
CA ALA A 169 25.38 -2.39 -22.14
C ALA A 169 25.55 -3.58 -21.17
N ALA A 170 25.50 -3.31 -19.86
CA ALA A 170 25.43 -4.35 -18.85
C ALA A 170 23.97 -4.62 -18.50
N LEU A 171 23.59 -5.90 -18.50
CA LEU A 171 22.26 -6.34 -18.12
C LEU A 171 21.99 -5.98 -16.64
N VAL A 172 20.98 -5.15 -16.43
CA VAL A 172 20.49 -4.74 -15.11
C VAL A 172 19.42 -5.72 -14.65
N ASP A 173 18.40 -5.94 -15.49
CA ASP A 173 17.29 -6.81 -15.17
C ASP A 173 16.67 -7.44 -16.42
N SER A 174 16.02 -8.59 -16.25
CA SER A 174 15.32 -9.28 -17.33
C SER A 174 14.19 -10.16 -16.84
N VAL A 175 13.10 -10.18 -17.60
CA VAL A 175 11.96 -11.07 -17.39
C VAL A 175 11.57 -11.75 -18.70
N ALA A 176 11.33 -13.06 -18.67
CA ALA A 176 10.80 -13.83 -19.78
C ALA A 176 9.41 -14.37 -19.44
N TYR A 177 8.37 -13.57 -19.69
CA TYR A 177 7.01 -13.90 -19.30
C TYR A 177 6.38 -14.93 -20.24
N GLY A 178 5.57 -15.82 -19.67
CA GLY A 178 4.88 -16.89 -20.39
C GLY A 178 3.37 -16.74 -20.36
N VAL A 179 2.69 -17.61 -21.12
CA VAL A 179 1.21 -17.69 -21.19
C VAL A 179 0.63 -18.93 -20.48
N ALA A 180 1.44 -19.58 -19.64
CA ALA A 180 1.06 -20.77 -18.91
C ALA A 180 1.83 -20.88 -17.59
N ALA A 181 1.26 -21.63 -16.65
CA ALA A 181 1.86 -21.88 -15.34
C ALA A 181 3.35 -22.31 -15.48
N PRO A 182 4.26 -21.74 -14.66
CA PRO A 182 3.98 -20.97 -13.44
C PRO A 182 3.59 -19.50 -13.65
N TRP A 183 3.66 -18.98 -14.88
CA TRP A 183 3.23 -17.61 -15.18
C TRP A 183 1.71 -17.44 -15.11
N PRO A 184 1.20 -16.25 -14.75
CA PRO A 184 -0.20 -15.92 -14.90
C PRO A 184 -0.67 -16.12 -16.35
N LEU A 185 -1.90 -16.59 -16.53
CA LEU A 185 -2.47 -16.71 -17.87
C LEU A 185 -2.74 -15.31 -18.42
N ASN A 186 -2.12 -14.98 -19.56
CA ASN A 186 -2.42 -13.73 -20.27
C ASN A 186 -3.94 -13.62 -20.48
N THR A 187 -4.52 -12.57 -19.89
CA THR A 187 -5.94 -12.27 -19.94
C THR A 187 -6.09 -10.85 -20.50
N PRO A 188 -6.82 -10.66 -21.61
CA PRO A 188 -7.01 -9.32 -22.18
C PRO A 188 -7.50 -8.32 -21.15
N GLY A 189 -6.88 -7.15 -21.15
CA GLY A 189 -7.15 -6.02 -20.27
C GLY A 189 -6.55 -6.14 -18.88
N ILE A 190 -5.64 -7.08 -18.62
CA ILE A 190 -5.05 -7.28 -17.29
C ILE A 190 -3.53 -7.40 -17.41
N SER A 191 -2.81 -6.51 -16.74
CA SER A 191 -1.35 -6.60 -16.62
C SER A 191 -0.95 -7.77 -15.72
N ILE A 192 0.29 -8.22 -15.90
CA ILE A 192 0.98 -9.05 -14.91
C ILE A 192 1.84 -8.15 -14.03
N GLU A 193 1.83 -8.40 -12.73
CA GLU A 193 2.51 -7.61 -11.72
C GLU A 193 3.38 -8.52 -10.84
N LEU A 194 4.58 -8.05 -10.49
CA LEU A 194 5.48 -8.75 -9.58
C LEU A 194 4.93 -8.61 -8.15
N ASN A 195 4.79 -9.72 -7.43
CA ASN A 195 4.13 -9.73 -6.11
C ASN A 195 4.89 -8.92 -5.04
N ASP A 196 6.21 -8.85 -5.15
CA ASP A 196 7.09 -8.06 -4.28
C ASP A 196 8.36 -7.74 -5.10
N PRO A 197 8.76 -6.47 -5.25
CA PRO A 197 9.96 -6.07 -6.01
C PRO A 197 11.27 -6.71 -5.53
N ALA A 198 11.31 -7.27 -4.33
CA ALA A 198 12.48 -8.00 -3.81
C ALA A 198 12.52 -9.48 -4.24
N LEU A 199 11.50 -9.99 -4.92
CA LEU A 199 11.45 -11.36 -5.43
C LEU A 199 12.14 -11.48 -6.78
N ASP A 200 12.60 -12.70 -7.08
CA ASP A 200 13.18 -13.02 -8.38
C ASP A 200 12.09 -12.94 -9.46
N ASN A 201 12.20 -11.94 -10.32
CA ASN A 201 11.25 -11.67 -11.39
C ASN A 201 11.40 -12.64 -12.59
N ALA A 202 12.43 -13.49 -12.63
CA ALA A 202 12.56 -14.56 -13.61
C ALA A 202 11.65 -15.76 -13.29
N GLU A 203 11.15 -15.85 -12.05
CA GLU A 203 10.29 -16.93 -11.59
C GLU A 203 8.80 -16.56 -11.75
N GLY A 204 8.12 -17.17 -12.73
CA GLY A 204 6.71 -16.84 -13.03
C GLY A 204 5.74 -16.99 -11.86
N ALA A 205 6.07 -17.80 -10.84
CA ALA A 205 5.28 -17.94 -9.62
C ALA A 205 5.27 -16.68 -8.73
N ASN A 206 6.23 -15.78 -8.94
CA ASN A 206 6.30 -14.49 -8.25
C ASN A 206 5.47 -13.41 -8.94
N TRP A 207 4.82 -13.72 -10.06
CA TRP A 207 3.97 -12.81 -10.81
C TRP A 207 2.49 -13.12 -10.61
N SER A 208 1.63 -12.13 -10.78
CA SER A 208 0.18 -12.30 -10.68
C SER A 208 -0.58 -11.37 -11.59
N LEU A 209 -1.87 -11.68 -11.81
CA LEU A 209 -2.76 -10.78 -12.55
C LEU A 209 -3.14 -9.60 -11.66
N ALA A 210 -3.07 -8.40 -12.22
CA ALA A 210 -3.55 -7.21 -11.55
C ALA A 210 -5.07 -7.25 -11.33
N VAL A 211 -5.50 -6.57 -10.27
CA VAL A 211 -6.90 -6.57 -9.82
C VAL A 211 -7.48 -5.17 -9.65
N LEU A 212 -6.64 -4.15 -9.74
CA LEU A 212 -7.05 -2.76 -9.57
C LEU A 212 -7.33 -2.14 -10.94
N PRO A 213 -8.50 -1.50 -11.15
CA PRO A 213 -8.77 -0.84 -12.41
C PRO A 213 -7.97 0.46 -12.54
N TYR A 214 -7.52 0.75 -13.75
CA TYR A 214 -6.97 2.05 -14.14
C TYR A 214 -7.61 2.54 -15.44
N GLY A 215 -7.42 3.84 -15.71
CA GLY A 215 -7.77 4.44 -16.99
C GLY A 215 -9.19 4.11 -17.47
N ASP A 216 -9.29 3.57 -18.68
CA ASP A 216 -10.55 3.26 -19.37
C ASP A 216 -11.13 1.88 -19.03
N GLY A 217 -10.57 1.18 -18.03
CA GLY A 217 -11.17 -0.03 -17.46
C GLY A 217 -10.32 -1.31 -17.56
N ASP A 218 -9.10 -1.21 -18.07
CA ASP A 218 -8.10 -2.28 -17.90
C ASP A 218 -7.65 -2.36 -16.43
N LEU A 219 -7.05 -3.48 -16.03
CA LEU A 219 -6.56 -3.74 -14.68
C LEU A 219 -5.03 -3.69 -14.64
N GLY A 220 -4.50 -2.98 -13.64
CA GLY A 220 -3.08 -2.67 -13.48
C GLY A 220 -2.85 -1.54 -12.48
N THR A 221 -1.59 -1.30 -12.13
CA THR A 221 -1.17 -0.26 -11.19
C THR A 221 -0.12 0.71 -11.74
N PRO A 222 -0.23 1.18 -13.00
CA PRO A 222 0.80 2.01 -13.61
C PRO A 222 1.10 3.27 -12.79
N GLY A 223 2.37 3.45 -12.44
CA GLY A 223 2.93 4.53 -11.63
C GLY A 223 2.81 4.31 -10.13
N GLY A 224 2.52 3.09 -9.66
CA GLY A 224 2.17 2.84 -8.27
C GLY A 224 2.47 1.41 -7.79
N PRO A 225 2.25 1.14 -6.48
CA PRO A 225 2.51 -0.18 -5.93
C PRO A 225 1.53 -1.22 -6.48
N ASN A 226 2.07 -2.39 -6.85
CA ASN A 226 1.32 -3.55 -7.33
C ASN A 226 0.21 -3.97 -6.36
N GLY A 227 -0.93 -4.35 -6.92
CA GLY A 227 -2.10 -4.86 -6.19
C GLY A 227 -1.89 -6.26 -5.60
N GLY A 228 -0.90 -6.99 -6.12
CA GLY A 228 -0.51 -8.34 -5.76
C GLY A 228 -1.50 -9.43 -6.19
N SER A 229 -1.04 -10.69 -6.19
CA SER A 229 -1.90 -11.86 -6.35
C SER A 229 -3.09 -11.87 -5.41
N LEU A 230 -4.30 -11.70 -5.96
CA LEU A 230 -5.51 -12.26 -5.38
C LEU A 230 -5.76 -13.68 -5.90
N THR A 231 -4.80 -14.60 -5.84
CA THR A 231 -5.14 -16.03 -5.94
C THR A 231 -6.07 -16.41 -4.78
N GLY A 232 -7.38 -16.44 -5.04
CA GLY A 232 -8.40 -16.86 -4.06
C GLY A 232 -9.82 -16.31 -4.23
N TYR A 233 -10.11 -15.41 -5.16
CA TYR A 233 -11.45 -14.83 -5.28
C TYR A 233 -12.16 -15.25 -6.57
N THR A 234 -12.93 -16.33 -6.50
CA THR A 234 -14.11 -16.54 -7.37
C THR A 234 -15.34 -16.38 -6.50
N VAL A 235 -16.19 -15.41 -6.81
CA VAL A 235 -17.52 -15.30 -6.19
C VAL A 235 -18.41 -16.32 -6.90
N ASP A 236 -18.58 -17.50 -6.29
CA ASP A 236 -19.64 -18.43 -6.68
C ASP A 236 -20.53 -18.70 -5.46
N ASP A 237 -21.78 -18.24 -5.57
CA ASP A 237 -22.77 -18.12 -4.49
C ASP A 237 -23.33 -19.47 -4.03
N GLY A 238 -22.57 -20.29 -3.30
CA GLY A 238 -23.18 -21.54 -2.81
C GLY A 238 -22.52 -22.37 -1.73
N VAL A 239 -21.20 -22.39 -1.58
CA VAL A 239 -20.56 -23.32 -0.61
C VAL A 239 -19.31 -22.71 -0.01
N LEU A 240 -19.40 -22.28 1.25
CA LEU A 240 -18.27 -21.76 2.03
C LEU A 240 -17.24 -22.87 2.29
N SER A 241 -16.22 -22.96 1.45
CA SER A 241 -14.94 -23.57 1.80
C SER A 241 -13.88 -22.48 1.88
N TRP A 242 -13.49 -22.13 3.11
CA TRP A 242 -12.51 -21.10 3.39
C TRP A 242 -11.13 -21.52 2.88
N HIS A 243 -10.54 -20.73 1.97
CA HIS A 243 -9.10 -20.71 1.72
C HIS A 243 -8.56 -19.33 2.11
N GLN A 244 -7.46 -19.31 2.87
CA GLN A 244 -6.83 -18.10 3.43
C GLN A 244 -6.04 -17.36 2.33
N PRO A 245 -6.17 -16.02 2.18
CA PRO A 245 -5.44 -15.26 1.17
C PRO A 245 -3.95 -15.03 1.52
N ALA A 246 -3.13 -14.67 0.53
CA ALA A 246 -1.69 -14.41 0.65
C ALA A 246 -1.34 -12.97 1.09
N PHE A 247 -2.12 -12.42 2.02
CA PHE A 247 -1.62 -11.39 2.91
C PHE A 247 -1.09 -12.08 4.18
N SER A 248 -0.01 -11.58 4.79
CA SER A 248 0.33 -12.04 6.13
C SER A 248 -0.62 -11.37 7.12
N THR A 249 -1.84 -11.90 7.25
CA THR A 249 -2.71 -11.55 8.36
C THR A 249 -2.40 -12.44 9.54
N SER A 250 -2.07 -11.78 10.64
CA SER A 250 -2.05 -12.42 11.95
C SER A 250 -3.25 -11.93 12.74
N VAL A 251 -4.11 -12.87 13.15
CA VAL A 251 -5.18 -12.58 14.11
C VAL A 251 -4.67 -12.94 15.49
N HIS A 252 -4.88 -12.03 16.44
CA HIS A 252 -4.45 -12.19 17.82
C HIS A 252 -5.57 -11.76 18.77
N PHE A 253 -5.66 -12.43 19.90
CA PHE A 253 -6.70 -12.26 20.89
C PHE A 253 -6.12 -11.73 22.21
N ALA A 254 -6.67 -10.63 22.70
CA ALA A 254 -6.43 -10.19 24.06
C ALA A 254 -7.18 -11.12 25.06
N PRO A 255 -6.61 -11.38 26.24
CA PRO A 255 -5.27 -10.94 26.67
C PRO A 255 -4.16 -11.94 26.33
N LEU A 256 -4.47 -13.07 25.69
CA LEU A 256 -3.60 -14.24 25.61
C LEU A 256 -2.37 -14.02 24.72
N ASP A 257 -2.52 -13.26 23.63
CA ASP A 257 -1.49 -13.15 22.59
C ASP A 257 -0.52 -11.97 22.79
N SER A 258 -0.46 -11.41 24.02
CA SER A 258 0.42 -10.27 24.35
C SER A 258 0.19 -9.09 23.39
N ILE A 259 -1.07 -8.68 23.24
CA ILE A 259 -1.49 -7.72 22.20
C ILE A 259 -0.78 -6.39 22.36
N GLU A 260 -0.56 -5.93 23.58
CA GLU A 260 0.22 -4.71 23.84
C GLU A 260 1.60 -4.77 23.20
N ASP A 261 2.37 -5.83 23.47
CA ASP A 261 3.72 -5.99 22.90
C ASP A 261 3.69 -6.05 21.37
N ARG A 262 2.67 -6.69 20.78
CA ARG A 262 2.51 -6.76 19.33
C ARG A 262 2.17 -5.41 18.72
N VAL A 263 1.25 -4.66 19.33
CA VAL A 263 0.91 -3.29 18.92
C VAL A 263 2.16 -2.42 18.95
N LEU A 264 2.90 -2.45 20.05
CA LEU A 264 4.13 -1.68 20.20
C LEU A 264 5.20 -2.12 19.18
N ALA A 265 5.35 -3.41 18.90
CA ALA A 265 6.28 -3.92 17.89
C ALA A 265 5.95 -3.42 16.49
N GLN A 266 4.67 -3.40 16.10
CA GLN A 266 4.26 -2.91 14.78
C GLN A 266 4.42 -1.39 14.66
N LEU A 267 3.96 -0.62 15.65
CA LEU A 267 4.12 0.83 15.63
C LEU A 267 5.61 1.24 15.70
N SER A 268 6.45 0.49 16.42
CA SER A 268 7.89 0.76 16.49
C SER A 268 8.62 0.41 15.19
N ALA A 269 8.09 -0.50 14.37
CA ALA A 269 8.66 -0.83 13.06
C ALA A 269 8.40 0.23 11.98
N ALA A 270 7.47 1.17 12.19
CA ALA A 270 7.15 2.22 11.24
C ALA A 270 8.39 3.03 10.82
N GLN A 271 8.51 3.33 9.53
CA GLN A 271 9.65 4.04 8.95
C GLN A 271 9.32 5.42 8.39
N THR A 272 8.10 5.59 7.87
CA THR A 272 7.69 6.81 7.16
C THR A 272 6.50 7.48 7.82
N SER A 273 5.47 6.72 8.20
CA SER A 273 4.23 7.30 8.71
C SER A 273 3.43 6.39 9.63
N ILE A 274 2.67 7.03 10.51
CA ILE A 274 1.71 6.38 11.39
C ILE A 274 0.41 7.19 11.38
N ARG A 275 -0.71 6.57 11.03
CA ARG A 275 -2.05 7.14 11.15
C ARG A 275 -2.87 6.29 12.11
N LEU A 276 -3.35 6.87 13.20
CA LEU A 276 -4.24 6.19 14.15
C LEU A 276 -5.62 6.81 14.08
N ALA A 277 -6.67 5.98 14.03
CA ALA A 277 -8.04 6.39 14.29
C ALA A 277 -8.61 5.48 15.37
N PHE A 278 -8.78 6.05 16.57
CA PHE A 278 -9.20 5.30 17.74
C PHE A 278 -10.28 6.02 18.52
N PHE A 279 -11.31 5.27 18.88
CA PHE A 279 -12.27 5.66 19.90
C PHE A 279 -11.57 6.07 21.20
N ASN A 280 -10.60 5.28 21.65
CA ASN A 280 -9.80 5.64 22.80
C ASN A 280 -8.40 5.03 22.76
N ILE A 281 -7.40 5.82 23.18
CA ILE A 281 -6.03 5.40 23.46
C ILE A 281 -5.72 5.85 24.88
N ARG A 282 -5.31 4.92 25.75
CA ARG A 282 -4.93 5.20 27.14
C ARG A 282 -3.70 4.44 27.58
N LEU A 283 -2.94 3.90 26.62
CA LEU A 283 -1.75 3.12 26.92
C LEU A 283 -0.52 4.04 26.97
N PRO A 284 0.15 4.21 28.12
CA PRO A 284 1.31 5.10 28.23
C PRO A 284 2.47 4.69 27.31
N ALA A 285 2.62 3.39 27.02
CA ALA A 285 3.63 2.89 26.10
C ALA A 285 3.39 3.36 24.66
N VAL A 286 2.13 3.38 24.19
CA VAL A 286 1.78 3.94 22.88
C VAL A 286 2.07 5.43 22.83
N LYS A 287 1.70 6.19 23.88
CA LYS A 287 2.04 7.62 23.97
C LYS A 287 3.55 7.86 23.81
N THR A 288 4.34 7.14 24.61
CA THR A 288 5.81 7.27 24.62
C THR A 288 6.39 6.92 23.25
N LEU A 289 5.84 5.91 22.58
CA LEU A 289 6.27 5.51 21.24
C LEU A 289 5.92 6.57 20.19
N LEU A 290 4.71 7.14 20.22
CA LEU A 290 4.32 8.18 19.26
C LEU A 290 5.17 9.45 19.41
N ASP A 291 5.46 9.85 20.66
CA ASP A 291 6.42 10.93 20.96
C ASP A 291 7.81 10.64 20.37
N GLN A 292 8.33 9.42 20.55
CA GLN A 292 9.60 9.01 19.94
C GLN A 292 9.56 9.06 18.40
N LYS A 293 8.46 8.64 17.77
CA LYS A 293 8.32 8.64 16.30
C LYS A 293 8.24 10.05 15.73
N VAL A 294 7.47 10.93 16.36
CA VAL A 294 7.43 12.35 15.97
C VAL A 294 8.77 13.02 16.19
N THR A 295 9.44 12.77 17.32
CA THR A 295 10.79 13.28 17.60
C THR A 295 11.81 12.79 16.56
N ALA A 296 11.62 11.59 16.00
CA ALA A 296 12.45 11.02 14.94
C ALA A 296 12.08 11.50 13.52
N GLY A 297 11.12 12.42 13.37
CA GLY A 297 10.73 13.02 12.08
C GLY A 297 9.66 12.25 11.31
N LEU A 298 9.11 11.15 11.85
CA LEU A 298 8.05 10.43 11.16
C LEU A 298 6.76 11.25 11.13
N ASP A 299 6.03 11.07 10.03
CA ASP A 299 4.72 11.67 9.85
C ASP A 299 3.67 10.89 10.67
N VAL A 300 3.35 11.38 11.87
CA VAL A 300 2.38 10.76 12.79
C VAL A 300 1.15 11.63 12.94
N HIS A 301 -0.04 11.04 12.86
CA HIS A 301 -1.30 11.74 13.17
C HIS A 301 -2.26 10.79 13.89
N VAL A 302 -2.87 11.29 14.98
CA VAL A 302 -3.86 10.56 15.76
C VAL A 302 -5.23 11.24 15.67
N LEU A 303 -6.23 10.50 15.25
CA LEU A 303 -7.65 10.87 15.35
C LEU A 303 -8.24 10.20 16.59
N LEU A 304 -8.89 11.00 17.44
CA LEU A 304 -9.52 10.52 18.68
C LEU A 304 -10.97 11.00 18.76
N ASP A 305 -11.85 10.20 19.38
CA ASP A 305 -13.23 10.61 19.60
C ASP A 305 -13.30 11.78 20.61
N HIS A 306 -13.92 12.88 20.19
CA HIS A 306 -14.04 14.10 21.00
C HIS A 306 -14.72 13.84 22.36
N LYS A 307 -15.79 13.02 22.39
CA LYS A 307 -16.56 12.77 23.62
C LYS A 307 -15.77 11.91 24.62
N GLN A 308 -14.91 11.02 24.13
CA GLN A 308 -13.97 10.26 24.97
C GLN A 308 -12.87 11.13 25.54
N GLN A 309 -12.36 12.09 24.78
CA GLN A 309 -11.32 13.00 25.27
C GLN A 309 -11.88 14.09 26.19
N ALA A 310 -13.17 14.42 26.09
CA ALA A 310 -13.85 15.33 27.02
C ALA A 310 -14.06 14.75 28.44
N GLN A 311 -13.79 13.46 28.65
CA GLN A 311 -13.90 12.86 29.98
C GLN A 311 -12.75 13.32 30.87
N SER A 312 -13.04 13.84 32.06
CA SER A 312 -12.03 14.40 33.00
C SER A 312 -10.85 13.48 33.36
N TYR A 313 -11.00 12.16 33.20
CA TYR A 313 -9.93 11.19 33.46
C TYR A 313 -9.04 10.92 32.24
N ASN A 314 -9.42 11.39 31.05
CA ASN A 314 -8.75 11.07 29.80
C ASN A 314 -7.87 12.24 29.37
N THR A 315 -6.57 12.11 29.62
CA THR A 315 -5.59 13.16 29.33
C THR A 315 -4.79 12.88 28.06
N MET A 316 -5.08 11.80 27.33
CA MET A 316 -4.21 11.32 26.26
C MET A 316 -4.07 12.34 25.12
N ALA A 317 -5.16 12.96 24.68
CA ALA A 317 -5.09 13.98 23.62
C ALA A 317 -4.22 15.18 24.01
N ASP A 318 -4.41 15.70 25.22
CA ASP A 318 -3.64 16.84 25.74
C ASP A 318 -2.16 16.47 25.89
N GLU A 319 -1.88 15.28 26.43
CA GLU A 319 -0.51 14.79 26.60
C GLU A 319 0.21 14.58 25.27
N LEU A 320 -0.45 14.00 24.27
CA LEU A 320 0.11 13.83 22.92
C LEU A 320 0.36 15.19 22.26
N THR A 321 -0.59 16.12 22.38
CA THR A 321 -0.47 17.47 21.84
C THR A 321 0.70 18.22 22.49
N GLN A 322 0.89 18.07 23.81
CA GLN A 322 2.02 18.67 24.52
C GLN A 322 3.38 18.10 24.09
N LEU A 323 3.41 16.84 23.64
CA LEU A 323 4.58 16.18 23.08
C LEU A 323 4.80 16.52 21.59
N GLY A 324 3.94 17.35 21.00
CA GLY A 324 4.02 17.74 19.60
C GLY A 324 3.48 16.70 18.62
N VAL A 325 2.80 15.66 19.11
CA VAL A 325 2.10 14.69 18.25
C VAL A 325 0.82 15.34 17.73
N PRO A 326 0.62 15.45 16.40
CA PRO A 326 -0.62 15.95 15.83
C PRO A 326 -1.82 15.09 16.25
N VAL A 327 -2.78 15.72 16.93
CA VAL A 327 -4.04 15.10 17.34
C VAL A 327 -5.22 15.89 16.75
N THR A 328 -6.19 15.17 16.19
CA THR A 328 -7.47 15.77 15.79
C THR A 328 -8.60 15.08 16.52
N LEU A 329 -9.46 15.88 17.15
CA LEU A 329 -10.64 15.38 17.81
C LEU A 329 -11.79 15.29 16.80
N ILE A 330 -12.36 14.09 16.66
CA ILE A 330 -13.50 13.85 15.77
C ILE A 330 -14.76 14.00 16.58
N GLU A 331 -15.59 14.96 16.20
CA GLU A 331 -16.89 15.17 16.79
C GLU A 331 -17.98 14.68 15.83
N ASN A 332 -18.82 13.76 16.33
CA ASN A 332 -20.02 13.36 15.64
C ASN A 332 -21.24 14.00 16.30
N THR A 333 -21.84 14.95 15.59
CA THR A 333 -22.98 15.75 16.06
C THR A 333 -24.33 15.20 15.63
N LEU A 334 -24.38 14.05 14.95
CA LEU A 334 -25.61 13.45 14.42
C LEU A 334 -26.55 12.94 15.50
N ALA A 335 -25.97 12.45 16.60
CA ALA A 335 -26.72 12.05 17.78
C ALA A 335 -25.90 12.32 19.04
N THR A 336 -26.59 12.44 20.17
CA THR A 336 -25.95 12.68 21.47
C THR A 336 -24.97 11.58 21.84
N ASP A 337 -25.20 10.36 21.39
CA ASP A 337 -24.37 9.16 21.62
C ASP A 337 -23.49 8.77 20.42
N ALA A 338 -23.56 9.49 19.29
CA ALA A 338 -22.72 9.21 18.13
C ALA A 338 -21.24 9.42 18.45
N THR A 339 -20.37 8.48 18.06
CA THR A 339 -18.93 8.50 18.37
C THR A 339 -18.12 8.06 17.16
N MET A 340 -16.85 8.49 17.08
CA MET A 340 -15.87 7.86 16.19
C MET A 340 -15.41 6.57 16.87
N HIS A 341 -16.05 5.45 16.50
CA HIS A 341 -15.82 4.17 17.18
C HIS A 341 -14.79 3.28 16.46
N ASP A 342 -13.92 3.86 15.65
CA ASP A 342 -12.87 3.11 14.95
C ASP A 342 -11.78 2.67 15.93
N LYS A 343 -11.05 1.62 15.55
CA LYS A 343 -9.81 1.18 16.20
C LYS A 343 -8.89 0.62 15.11
N PHE A 344 -8.25 1.50 14.36
CA PHE A 344 -7.27 1.07 13.38
C PHE A 344 -6.04 1.96 13.33
N ALA A 345 -4.95 1.37 12.88
CA ALA A 345 -3.73 2.07 12.53
C ALA A 345 -3.34 1.72 11.09
N VAL A 346 -2.87 2.71 10.35
CA VAL A 346 -2.18 2.54 9.07
C VAL A 346 -0.73 2.93 9.28
N ILE A 347 0.19 2.02 8.96
CA ILE A 347 1.63 2.17 9.13
C ILE A 347 2.25 2.17 7.74
N ASP A 348 3.04 3.20 7.45
CA ASP A 348 3.83 3.37 6.23
C ASP A 348 3.02 3.26 4.91
N GLY A 349 1.71 3.47 4.98
CA GLY A 349 0.80 3.41 3.82
C GLY A 349 0.42 2.00 3.35
N HIS A 350 1.04 0.95 3.88
CA HIS A 350 0.87 -0.41 3.36
C HIS A 350 0.52 -1.46 4.43
N ARG A 351 0.58 -1.12 5.72
CA ARG A 351 0.21 -2.04 6.82
C ARG A 351 -0.97 -1.52 7.60
N VAL A 352 -2.01 -2.33 7.73
CA VAL A 352 -3.22 -2.01 8.51
C VAL A 352 -3.33 -2.92 9.72
N MET A 353 -3.51 -2.31 10.88
CA MET A 353 -3.89 -3.00 12.11
C MET A 353 -5.30 -2.56 12.48
N THR A 354 -6.21 -3.51 12.75
CA THR A 354 -7.58 -3.19 13.14
C THR A 354 -8.16 -4.26 14.04
N GLY A 355 -9.25 -3.94 14.73
CA GLY A 355 -9.99 -4.87 15.57
C GLY A 355 -10.99 -4.18 16.49
N SER A 356 -11.47 -4.91 17.50
CA SER A 356 -12.38 -4.38 18.50
C SER A 356 -11.67 -3.64 19.65
N ALA A 357 -10.37 -3.91 19.85
CA ALA A 357 -9.64 -3.48 21.04
C ALA A 357 -9.17 -2.02 20.93
N ASN A 358 -9.53 -1.22 21.94
CA ASN A 358 -8.88 0.07 22.17
C ASN A 358 -7.44 -0.14 22.65
N TYR A 359 -6.54 0.81 22.39
CA TYR A 359 -5.19 0.77 22.95
C TYR A 359 -5.20 1.21 24.41
N SER A 360 -5.64 0.32 25.29
CA SER A 360 -5.71 0.53 26.73
C SER A 360 -5.33 -0.76 27.47
N TYR A 361 -4.76 -0.63 28.66
CA TYR A 361 -4.29 -1.79 29.44
C TYR A 361 -5.38 -2.85 29.63
N THR A 362 -6.61 -2.44 29.97
CA THR A 362 -7.73 -3.37 30.15
C THR A 362 -8.05 -4.13 28.87
N ALA A 363 -8.23 -3.43 27.75
CA ALA A 363 -8.61 -4.06 26.49
C ALA A 363 -7.52 -4.98 25.91
N LEU A 364 -6.24 -4.75 26.23
CA LEU A 364 -5.13 -5.51 25.67
C LEU A 364 -4.60 -6.62 26.58
N ASN A 365 -4.73 -6.47 27.91
CA ASN A 365 -4.09 -7.36 28.89
C ASN A 365 -5.03 -7.98 29.93
N VAL A 366 -6.31 -7.61 29.92
CA VAL A 366 -7.29 -8.17 30.85
C VAL A 366 -8.38 -8.89 30.05
N SER A 367 -8.78 -10.09 30.50
CA SER A 367 -9.99 -10.73 30.01
C SER A 367 -11.19 -9.99 30.61
N ASP A 368 -12.05 -9.43 29.78
CA ASP A 368 -13.42 -9.10 30.21
C ASP A 368 -14.26 -10.37 30.37
#